data_AF-A0A9E0F8H2-F1
#
_entry.id   AF-A0A9E0F8H2-F1
#
_cell.length_a   1.000
_cell.length_b   1.000
_cell.length_c   1.000
_cell.angle_alpha   90.00
_cell.angle_beta   90.00
_cell.angle_gamma   90.00
#
_symmetry.space_group_name_H-M   'P 1'
#
loop_
_entity.id
_entity.type
_entity.pdbx_description
1 polymer ?
#
loop_
_entity_poly.entity_id
_entity_poly.type
_entity_poly.pdbx_seq_one_letter_code
_entity_poly.pdbx_strand_id
1 'polypeptide(L)'
;MNTVKVILFVLFFTVTAAFVSAQTTFTANTGNWNVPGNWSNGIPDANTDAIIQNGRNCTVNIANAVCRSLTISGGNSNSGLTISLGNSLAVTNATTIEAPSSGNKLKSVVVAGTFSTGSFVMNSTSNNNRDCALEISGGTATVTGNISMAGTAERNAINFTNGGTLKVAGTMSGGTIVSGTGTVEFNSSGSQSIPAYTYNNIIISGSGTKSLSGALSVNGLNISAGDLSIGANTLTVNGTISGSGTITGSSASSMVVTAANSLSMTQSSSLTRTLNNLTFNAAGTLTIANPLEITGALTPTAGTISSGGNITLVSTASAEARVATAGVGASVTGNVVVQKYIPAGNGRRWLHLGAPIQNFTWSQLIDDILISGPGAGGFDVNGSNYPSAYTYEEYYTGDCGPNGWEFPTAVSNSPASNHGLKVFFRGDRNPSRLSYNGPAPNAVTLDFIGQINAGT
;
A
#
# COMPACT_ATOMS: atom_id res chain seq x y z
N MET A 1 -3.91 80.41 27.49
CA MET A 1 -4.24 79.37 26.49
C MET A 1 -3.77 78.03 27.03
N ASN A 2 -4.69 77.13 27.36
CA ASN A 2 -4.49 75.68 27.40
C ASN A 2 -5.86 75.03 27.50
N THR A 3 -6.42 74.69 26.34
CA THR A 3 -7.75 74.10 26.19
C THR A 3 -7.61 72.59 26.31
N VAL A 4 -8.08 72.01 27.42
CA VAL A 4 -8.15 70.56 27.59
C VAL A 4 -9.31 70.03 26.74
N LYS A 5 -9.00 69.29 25.68
CA LYS A 5 -9.99 68.55 24.87
C LYS A 5 -10.25 67.20 25.53
N VAL A 6 -11.42 67.04 26.14
CA VAL A 6 -11.93 65.74 26.58
C VAL A 6 -12.51 65.01 25.38
N ILE A 7 -11.85 63.95 24.94
CA ILE A 7 -12.33 63.04 23.88
C ILE A 7 -13.22 61.99 24.54
N LEU A 8 -14.51 62.03 24.23
CA LEU A 8 -15.50 61.03 24.65
C LEU A 8 -15.33 59.76 23.81
N PHE A 9 -14.82 58.68 24.41
CA PHE A 9 -14.69 57.37 23.76
C PHE A 9 -16.02 56.61 23.91
N VAL A 10 -16.84 56.58 22.86
CA VAL A 10 -18.07 55.77 22.83
C VAL A 10 -17.68 54.33 22.47
N LEU A 11 -17.73 53.45 23.47
CA LEU A 11 -17.49 52.02 23.31
C LEU A 11 -18.70 51.37 22.61
N PHE A 12 -18.57 51.05 21.32
CA PHE A 12 -19.56 50.26 20.57
C PHE A 12 -19.52 48.80 21.04
N PHE A 13 -20.47 48.39 21.89
CA PHE A 13 -20.74 46.97 22.14
C PHE A 13 -21.39 46.39 20.88
N THR A 14 -20.62 45.66 20.07
CA THR A 14 -21.18 44.78 19.05
C THR A 14 -21.71 43.54 19.75
N VAL A 15 -23.03 43.51 20.00
CA VAL A 15 -23.73 42.29 20.42
C VAL A 15 -23.73 41.35 19.22
N THR A 16 -22.78 40.43 19.16
CA THR A 16 -22.87 39.27 18.28
C THR A 16 -24.01 38.40 18.81
N ALA A 17 -25.18 38.50 18.19
CA ALA A 17 -26.26 37.56 18.43
C ALA A 17 -25.76 36.16 18.05
N ALA A 18 -25.56 35.30 19.05
CA ALA A 18 -25.35 33.88 18.81
C ALA A 18 -26.67 33.32 18.26
N PHE A 19 -26.71 33.02 16.95
CA PHE A 19 -27.82 32.30 16.35
C PHE A 19 -27.81 30.87 16.90
N VAL A 20 -28.54 30.64 18.00
CA VAL A 20 -28.84 29.27 18.46
C VAL A 20 -29.68 28.64 17.36
N SER A 21 -29.20 27.53 16.83
CA SER A 21 -29.90 26.86 15.74
C SER A 21 -31.06 26.06 16.28
N ALA A 22 -32.09 25.90 15.44
CA ALA A 22 -33.27 25.16 15.82
C ALA A 22 -32.87 23.74 16.25
N GLN A 23 -33.43 23.27 17.35
CA GLN A 23 -33.23 21.91 17.83
C GLN A 23 -34.58 21.22 17.84
N THR A 24 -34.60 19.96 17.42
CA THR A 24 -35.79 19.10 17.54
C THR A 24 -35.39 17.73 18.07
N THR A 25 -36.23 17.19 18.95
CA THR A 25 -35.93 15.95 19.66
C THR A 25 -36.93 14.87 19.28
N PHE A 26 -36.44 13.69 18.93
CA PHE A 26 -37.26 12.53 18.66
C PHE A 26 -37.78 11.93 19.96
N THR A 27 -39.10 11.95 20.15
CA THR A 27 -39.77 11.60 21.41
C THR A 27 -40.52 10.28 21.36
N ALA A 28 -40.82 9.73 20.18
CA ALA A 28 -41.50 8.44 20.04
C ALA A 28 -40.63 7.27 20.54
N ASN A 29 -41.22 6.28 21.22
CA ASN A 29 -40.50 5.05 21.63
C ASN A 29 -39.80 4.40 20.42
N THR A 30 -40.59 4.13 19.38
CA THR A 30 -40.14 3.69 18.06
C THR A 30 -40.98 4.43 17.03
N GLY A 31 -40.38 4.90 15.94
CA GLY A 31 -41.15 5.58 14.91
C GLY A 31 -40.33 6.06 13.72
N ASN A 32 -41.05 6.59 12.73
CA ASN A 32 -40.50 7.09 11.48
C ASN A 32 -39.99 8.53 11.61
N TRP A 33 -38.90 8.84 10.93
CA TRP A 33 -38.30 10.18 10.82
C TRP A 33 -39.29 11.17 10.18
N ASN A 34 -39.97 10.75 9.10
CA ASN A 34 -40.85 11.63 8.32
C ASN A 34 -42.28 11.73 8.89
N VAL A 35 -42.41 11.76 10.23
CA VAL A 35 -43.69 11.96 10.94
C VAL A 35 -43.51 13.15 11.90
N PRO A 36 -44.14 14.31 11.65
CA PRO A 36 -43.91 15.51 12.46
C PRO A 36 -44.18 15.31 13.95
N GLY A 37 -45.20 14.51 14.29
CA GLY A 37 -45.57 14.23 15.69
C GLY A 37 -44.56 13.38 16.46
N ASN A 38 -43.59 12.75 15.80
CA ASN A 38 -42.50 12.04 16.48
C ASN A 38 -41.39 12.98 16.96
N TRP A 39 -41.45 14.26 16.61
CA TRP A 39 -40.44 15.26 16.89
C TRP A 39 -41.02 16.42 17.71
N SER A 40 -40.26 16.92 18.69
CA SER A 40 -40.71 17.99 19.58
C SER A 40 -41.00 19.31 18.86
N ASN A 41 -40.27 19.60 17.78
CA ASN A 41 -40.35 20.85 17.02
C ASN A 41 -40.46 20.58 15.51
N GLY A 42 -41.17 19.52 15.11
CA GLY A 42 -41.31 19.13 13.71
C GLY A 42 -40.10 18.37 13.15
N ILE A 43 -40.23 17.91 11.91
CA ILE A 43 -39.21 17.10 11.22
C ILE A 43 -37.93 17.93 11.05
N PRO A 44 -36.74 17.41 11.41
CA PRO A 44 -35.49 18.13 11.21
C PRO A 44 -35.26 18.51 9.74
N ASP A 45 -34.70 19.69 9.53
CA ASP A 45 -34.17 20.17 8.26
C ASP A 45 -32.65 20.41 8.34
N ALA A 46 -32.02 20.84 7.23
CA ALA A 46 -30.58 21.05 7.13
C ALA A 46 -30.01 22.10 8.12
N ASN A 47 -30.86 22.91 8.75
CA ASN A 47 -30.47 23.92 9.75
C ASN A 47 -30.80 23.49 11.18
N THR A 48 -31.43 22.34 11.36
CA THR A 48 -31.94 21.85 12.64
C THR A 48 -31.04 20.76 13.23
N ASP A 49 -30.69 20.89 14.51
CA ASP A 49 -30.04 19.82 15.28
C ASP A 49 -31.07 18.76 15.69
N ALA A 50 -30.85 17.51 15.25
CA ALA A 50 -31.71 16.38 15.58
C ALA A 50 -31.15 15.60 16.77
N ILE A 51 -31.97 15.37 17.79
CA ILE A 51 -31.59 14.57 18.97
C ILE A 51 -32.49 13.34 19.08
N ILE A 52 -31.90 12.15 19.11
CA ILE A 52 -32.58 10.89 19.43
C ILE A 52 -32.32 10.59 20.91
N GLN A 53 -33.35 10.70 21.75
CA GLN A 53 -33.21 10.52 23.20
C GLN A 53 -32.85 9.07 23.59
N ASN A 54 -32.41 8.91 24.85
CA ASN A 54 -32.24 7.61 25.48
C ASN A 54 -33.52 6.77 25.41
N GLY A 55 -33.43 5.52 24.99
CA GLY A 55 -34.58 4.60 24.89
C GLY A 55 -35.44 4.78 23.64
N ARG A 56 -34.95 5.50 22.62
CA ARG A 56 -35.71 5.80 21.39
C ARG A 56 -35.08 5.15 20.16
N ASN A 57 -35.92 4.69 19.24
CA ASN A 57 -35.50 4.10 17.97
C ASN A 57 -36.16 4.82 16.80
N CYS A 58 -35.37 5.57 16.03
CA CYS A 58 -35.84 6.32 14.87
C CYS A 58 -35.54 5.56 13.58
N THR A 59 -36.50 5.48 12.66
CA THR A 59 -36.31 4.91 11.32
C THR A 59 -36.40 6.01 10.26
N VAL A 60 -35.32 6.22 9.50
CA VAL A 60 -35.36 7.06 8.30
C VAL A 60 -36.08 6.29 7.20
N ASN A 61 -37.24 6.83 6.82
CA ASN A 61 -38.20 6.23 5.89
C ASN A 61 -38.48 7.16 4.68
N ILE A 62 -37.53 8.03 4.35
CA ILE A 62 -37.59 8.92 3.18
C ILE A 62 -36.20 9.03 2.53
N ALA A 63 -36.17 9.24 1.21
CA ALA A 63 -34.95 9.23 0.40
C ALA A 63 -34.07 10.49 0.51
N ASN A 64 -34.47 11.52 1.25
CA ASN A 64 -33.75 12.80 1.36
C ASN A 64 -33.90 13.43 2.75
N ALA A 65 -33.83 12.62 3.82
CA ALA A 65 -33.83 13.19 5.16
C ALA A 65 -32.56 14.02 5.36
N VAL A 66 -32.68 15.14 6.06
CA VAL A 66 -31.56 16.03 6.33
C VAL A 66 -31.61 16.51 7.78
N CYS A 67 -30.46 16.69 8.39
CA CYS A 67 -30.33 17.49 9.60
C CYS A 67 -28.98 18.23 9.62
N ARG A 68 -28.86 19.24 10.47
CA ARG A 68 -27.59 19.94 10.64
C ARG A 68 -26.58 19.10 11.43
N SER A 69 -27.00 18.60 12.59
CA SER A 69 -26.26 17.65 13.41
C SER A 69 -27.20 16.56 13.90
N LEU A 70 -26.64 15.41 14.26
CA LEU A 70 -27.39 14.30 14.82
C LEU A 70 -26.72 13.83 16.11
N THR A 71 -27.48 13.77 17.20
CA THR A 71 -27.00 13.19 18.46
C THR A 71 -27.89 12.04 18.88
N ILE A 72 -27.31 10.85 19.06
CA ILE A 72 -27.96 9.76 19.81
C ILE A 72 -27.53 9.91 21.27
N SER A 73 -28.47 10.27 22.14
CA SER A 73 -28.18 10.52 23.54
C SER A 73 -27.76 9.25 24.29
N GLY A 74 -26.81 9.43 25.21
CA GLY A 74 -26.36 8.40 26.13
C GLY A 74 -27.45 8.05 27.12
N GLY A 75 -27.16 7.15 28.06
CA GLY A 75 -28.12 6.74 29.09
C GLY A 75 -28.19 5.23 29.29
N ASN A 76 -29.19 4.78 30.03
CA ASN A 76 -29.32 3.41 30.51
C ASN A 76 -30.19 2.49 29.62
N SER A 77 -30.54 2.94 28.42
CA SER A 77 -31.38 2.19 27.47
C SER A 77 -30.73 2.11 26.11
N ASN A 78 -31.09 1.11 25.33
CA ASN A 78 -30.71 1.07 23.93
C ASN A 78 -31.38 2.24 23.20
N SER A 79 -30.66 2.85 22.27
CA SER A 79 -31.19 3.85 21.36
C SER A 79 -30.57 3.63 19.99
N GLY A 80 -31.32 3.93 18.94
CA GLY A 80 -30.81 3.73 17.59
C GLY A 80 -31.43 4.63 16.54
N LEU A 81 -30.68 4.78 15.46
CA LEU A 81 -31.16 5.27 14.18
C LEU A 81 -31.03 4.15 13.15
N THR A 82 -32.07 3.89 12.38
CA THR A 82 -32.01 2.97 11.23
C THR A 82 -32.31 3.72 9.95
N ILE A 83 -31.35 3.74 9.02
CA ILE A 83 -31.54 4.20 7.65
C ILE A 83 -31.91 2.96 6.81
N SER A 84 -33.20 2.81 6.54
CA SER A 84 -33.71 1.65 5.82
C SER A 84 -33.35 1.67 4.33
N LEU A 85 -33.39 0.51 3.67
CA LEU A 85 -33.05 0.38 2.26
C LEU A 85 -33.88 1.35 1.39
N GLY A 86 -33.22 2.00 0.43
CA GLY A 86 -33.86 2.99 -0.46
C GLY A 86 -34.06 4.38 0.17
N ASN A 87 -33.79 4.54 1.47
CA ASN A 87 -33.88 5.82 2.17
C ASN A 87 -32.50 6.44 2.41
N SER A 88 -32.47 7.74 2.69
CA SER A 88 -31.20 8.44 2.95
C SER A 88 -31.29 9.49 4.03
N LEU A 89 -30.16 9.69 4.73
CA LEU A 89 -29.96 10.78 5.67
C LEU A 89 -28.62 11.48 5.39
N ALA A 90 -28.67 12.79 5.21
CA ALA A 90 -27.49 13.66 5.17
C ALA A 90 -27.41 14.56 6.41
N VAL A 91 -26.28 14.51 7.11
CA VAL A 91 -25.99 15.28 8.31
C VAL A 91 -24.85 16.25 8.04
N THR A 92 -25.15 17.55 7.91
CA THR A 92 -24.18 18.55 7.43
C THR A 92 -22.92 18.62 8.28
N ASN A 93 -23.06 18.60 9.62
CA ASN A 93 -21.95 18.76 10.56
C ASN A 93 -21.47 17.42 11.11
N ALA A 94 -22.03 16.95 12.21
CA ALA A 94 -21.54 15.75 12.87
C ALA A 94 -22.68 14.87 13.34
N THR A 95 -22.41 13.57 13.33
CA THR A 95 -23.20 12.56 14.01
C THR A 95 -22.43 12.10 15.25
N THR A 96 -23.02 12.27 16.42
CA THR A 96 -22.44 11.88 17.70
C THR A 96 -23.30 10.81 18.35
N ILE A 97 -22.67 9.69 18.69
CA ILE A 97 -23.23 8.65 19.55
C ILE A 97 -22.62 8.82 20.94
N GLU A 98 -23.45 9.24 21.89
CA GLU A 98 -23.06 9.31 23.29
C GLU A 98 -23.13 7.93 23.92
N ALA A 99 -22.13 7.60 24.74
CA ALA A 99 -22.00 6.27 25.33
C ALA A 99 -23.16 5.93 26.29
N PRO A 100 -23.52 4.64 26.42
CA PRO A 100 -24.38 4.21 27.51
C PRO A 100 -23.82 4.59 28.89
N SER A 101 -24.71 4.84 29.85
CA SER A 101 -24.33 5.22 31.22
C SER A 101 -24.38 4.07 32.22
N SER A 102 -25.04 2.96 31.90
CA SER A 102 -25.12 1.76 32.76
C SER A 102 -25.57 0.51 32.00
N GLY A 103 -25.23 -0.66 32.57
CA GLY A 103 -25.64 -1.98 32.07
C GLY A 103 -25.01 -2.37 30.73
N ASN A 104 -25.49 -3.49 30.19
CA ASN A 104 -25.16 -3.97 28.85
C ASN A 104 -26.12 -3.31 27.85
N LYS A 105 -25.65 -2.28 27.14
CA LYS A 105 -26.49 -1.44 26.28
C LYS A 105 -25.75 -1.06 25.01
N LEU A 106 -26.51 -0.85 23.95
CA LEU A 106 -26.03 -0.48 22.63
C LEU A 106 -26.65 0.83 22.16
N LYS A 107 -25.81 1.71 21.62
CA LYS A 107 -26.20 2.93 20.91
C LYS A 107 -25.72 2.80 19.47
N SER A 108 -26.61 2.82 18.49
CA SER A 108 -26.21 2.50 17.12
C SER A 108 -26.84 3.35 16.03
N VAL A 109 -26.09 3.48 14.93
CA VAL A 109 -26.61 3.91 13.63
C VAL A 109 -26.52 2.72 12.69
N VAL A 110 -27.65 2.28 12.16
CA VAL A 110 -27.76 1.15 11.22
C VAL A 110 -28.00 1.68 9.81
N VAL A 111 -27.15 1.30 8.86
CA VAL A 111 -27.11 1.82 7.49
C VAL A 111 -27.41 0.70 6.49
N ALA A 112 -28.67 0.55 6.13
CA ALA A 112 -29.12 -0.27 5.00
C ALA A 112 -29.37 0.58 3.73
N GLY A 113 -29.68 1.87 3.89
CA GLY A 113 -29.76 2.86 2.81
C GLY A 113 -28.47 3.66 2.65
N THR A 114 -28.60 4.98 2.46
CA THR A 114 -27.47 5.90 2.31
C THR A 114 -27.37 6.85 3.48
N PHE A 115 -26.20 6.91 4.12
CA PHE A 115 -25.91 7.82 5.22
C PHE A 115 -24.70 8.68 4.87
N SER A 116 -24.80 10.00 5.07
CA SER A 116 -23.68 10.92 4.90
C SER A 116 -23.57 11.83 6.12
N THR A 117 -22.37 12.04 6.64
CA THR A 117 -22.13 12.97 7.74
C THR A 117 -20.79 13.67 7.62
N GLY A 118 -20.68 14.89 8.13
CA GLY A 118 -19.41 15.61 8.18
C GLY A 118 -18.38 14.92 9.10
N SER A 119 -18.70 14.62 10.35
CA SER A 119 -17.85 13.77 11.21
C SER A 119 -18.69 12.75 11.97
N PHE A 120 -18.08 11.62 12.33
CA PHE A 120 -18.74 10.57 13.11
C PHE A 120 -18.00 10.34 14.42
N VAL A 121 -18.67 10.57 15.54
CA VAL A 121 -18.08 10.47 16.87
C VAL A 121 -18.82 9.40 17.66
N MET A 122 -18.08 8.43 18.18
CA MET A 122 -18.55 7.50 19.19
C MET A 122 -17.82 7.81 20.50
N ASN A 123 -18.54 8.39 21.45
CA ASN A 123 -18.01 8.58 22.79
C ASN A 123 -17.97 7.24 23.52
N SER A 124 -17.17 7.17 24.59
CA SER A 124 -17.02 5.96 25.38
C SER A 124 -17.06 6.27 26.88
N THR A 125 -17.33 5.24 27.67
CA THR A 125 -17.05 5.22 29.11
C THR A 125 -16.06 4.11 29.42
N SER A 126 -15.64 3.91 30.66
CA SER A 126 -14.62 2.92 31.03
C SER A 126 -15.08 1.45 31.07
N ASN A 127 -16.34 1.13 30.75
CA ASN A 127 -16.89 -0.23 30.87
C ASN A 127 -17.13 -0.87 29.50
N ASN A 128 -16.73 -2.14 29.35
CA ASN A 128 -16.72 -2.91 28.10
C ASN A 128 -18.07 -3.45 27.63
N ASN A 129 -19.17 -3.15 28.34
CA ASN A 129 -20.51 -3.56 27.92
C ASN A 129 -21.36 -2.36 27.50
N ARG A 130 -20.74 -1.21 27.29
CA ARG A 130 -21.39 0.08 27.01
C ARG A 130 -20.99 0.53 25.63
N ASP A 131 -21.67 -0.06 24.64
CA ASP A 131 -21.19 -0.08 23.28
C ASP A 131 -21.82 1.01 22.41
N CYS A 132 -20.99 1.58 21.55
CA CYS A 132 -21.40 2.44 20.45
C CYS A 132 -21.04 1.76 19.14
N ALA A 133 -21.97 1.75 18.18
CA ALA A 133 -21.73 1.11 16.89
C ALA A 133 -22.21 1.93 15.69
N LEU A 134 -21.41 1.90 14.64
CA LEU A 134 -21.89 2.12 13.27
C LEU A 134 -22.07 0.76 12.62
N GLU A 135 -23.30 0.39 12.28
CA GLU A 135 -23.64 -0.87 11.64
C GLU A 135 -23.95 -0.63 10.16
N ILE A 136 -23.14 -1.20 9.27
CA ILE A 136 -23.36 -1.12 7.82
C ILE A 136 -23.94 -2.45 7.37
N SER A 137 -25.22 -2.41 7.00
CA SER A 137 -26.04 -3.58 6.65
C SER A 137 -26.37 -3.58 5.16
N GLY A 138 -25.34 -3.51 4.31
CA GLY A 138 -25.47 -3.46 2.85
C GLY A 138 -25.63 -2.06 2.26
N GLY A 139 -25.81 -1.04 3.11
CA GLY A 139 -25.90 0.36 2.71
C GLY A 139 -24.54 1.01 2.43
N THR A 140 -24.57 2.33 2.23
CA THR A 140 -23.37 3.17 2.08
C THR A 140 -23.35 4.25 3.17
N ALA A 141 -22.28 4.27 3.97
CA ALA A 141 -21.99 5.34 4.92
C ALA A 141 -20.84 6.21 4.38
N THR A 142 -21.00 7.52 4.33
CA THR A 142 -19.97 8.47 3.91
C THR A 142 -19.64 9.41 5.06
N VAL A 143 -18.36 9.48 5.44
CA VAL A 143 -17.86 10.43 6.43
C VAL A 143 -16.83 11.34 5.77
N THR A 144 -17.19 12.61 5.59
CA THR A 144 -16.33 13.56 4.84
C THR A 144 -15.19 14.15 5.68
N GLY A 145 -15.31 14.06 7.00
CA GLY A 145 -14.32 14.43 8.01
C GLY A 145 -13.89 13.20 8.80
N ASN A 146 -13.72 13.36 10.11
CA ASN A 146 -13.08 12.34 10.95
C ASN A 146 -14.10 11.35 11.54
N ILE A 147 -13.64 10.11 11.70
CA ILE A 147 -14.29 9.08 12.51
C ILE A 147 -13.49 8.91 13.80
N SER A 148 -14.10 9.27 14.93
CA SER A 148 -13.48 9.17 16.26
C SER A 148 -14.21 8.12 17.09
N MET A 149 -13.56 6.98 17.34
CA MET A 149 -14.04 5.95 18.26
C MET A 149 -13.28 6.05 19.58
N ALA A 150 -13.77 6.87 20.52
CA ALA A 150 -13.07 7.12 21.78
C ALA A 150 -12.91 5.89 22.69
N GLY A 151 -13.59 4.79 22.41
CA GLY A 151 -13.48 3.51 23.13
C GLY A 151 -12.36 2.59 22.61
N THR A 152 -12.10 1.52 23.36
CA THR A 152 -11.29 0.38 22.87
C THR A 152 -12.09 -0.47 21.89
N ALA A 153 -11.44 -1.48 21.30
CA ALA A 153 -12.07 -2.50 20.46
C ALA A 153 -13.26 -3.23 21.13
N GLU A 154 -13.36 -3.17 22.45
CA GLU A 154 -14.42 -3.79 23.24
C GLU A 154 -15.64 -2.88 23.44
N ARG A 155 -15.57 -1.61 23.02
CA ARG A 155 -16.60 -0.59 23.32
C ARG A 155 -17.13 0.12 22.09
N ASN A 156 -16.27 0.39 21.11
CA ASN A 156 -16.69 1.10 19.90
C ASN A 156 -16.32 0.26 18.68
N ALA A 157 -17.30 0.05 17.81
CA ALA A 157 -17.10 -0.76 16.62
C ALA A 157 -17.77 -0.18 15.38
N ILE A 158 -17.14 -0.40 14.23
CA ILE A 158 -17.80 -0.35 12.93
C ILE A 158 -18.04 -1.80 12.51
N ASN A 159 -19.31 -2.16 12.33
CA ASN A 159 -19.74 -3.53 12.06
C ASN A 159 -20.34 -3.63 10.66
N PHE A 160 -19.74 -4.42 9.79
CA PHE A 160 -20.36 -4.78 8.51
C PHE A 160 -21.14 -6.09 8.69
N THR A 161 -22.46 -6.00 8.68
CA THR A 161 -23.36 -7.14 8.96
C THR A 161 -23.91 -7.80 7.69
N ASN A 162 -23.97 -7.07 6.57
CA ASN A 162 -24.44 -7.57 5.28
C ASN A 162 -23.70 -6.91 4.10
N GLY A 163 -22.36 -6.84 4.19
CA GLY A 163 -21.54 -6.09 3.24
C GLY A 163 -21.82 -4.59 3.30
N GLY A 164 -21.73 -3.90 2.16
CA GLY A 164 -21.88 -2.44 2.05
C GLY A 164 -20.55 -1.70 2.10
N THR A 165 -20.62 -0.38 2.09
CA THR A 165 -19.44 0.49 1.92
C THR A 165 -19.37 1.58 2.97
N LEU A 166 -18.21 1.73 3.60
CA LEU A 166 -17.84 2.92 4.37
C LEU A 166 -16.86 3.77 3.57
N LYS A 167 -17.20 5.02 3.28
CA LYS A 167 -16.31 6.01 2.67
C LYS A 167 -15.75 6.94 3.74
N VAL A 168 -14.43 7.13 3.74
CA VAL A 168 -13.70 7.92 4.74
C VAL A 168 -12.79 8.91 4.04
N ALA A 169 -13.08 10.21 4.19
CA ALA A 169 -12.23 11.26 3.62
C ALA A 169 -11.30 11.91 4.65
N GLY A 170 -11.63 11.86 5.94
CA GLY A 170 -10.76 12.30 7.04
C GLY A 170 -9.97 11.16 7.67
N THR A 171 -9.65 11.29 8.95
CA THR A 171 -8.96 10.25 9.72
C THR A 171 -9.94 9.29 10.40
N MET A 172 -9.45 8.11 10.77
CA MET A 172 -10.19 7.14 11.58
C MET A 172 -9.31 6.67 12.74
N SER A 173 -9.82 6.68 13.97
CA SER A 173 -9.04 6.33 15.17
C SER A 173 -9.86 5.63 16.25
N GLY A 174 -9.19 4.79 17.04
CA GLY A 174 -9.74 4.04 18.18
C GLY A 174 -10.67 2.88 17.79
N GLY A 175 -11.34 2.26 18.75
CA GLY A 175 -12.32 1.20 18.49
C GLY A 175 -11.79 0.00 17.69
N THR A 176 -12.70 -0.65 16.95
CA THR A 176 -12.41 -1.77 16.05
C THR A 176 -13.27 -1.73 14.78
N ILE A 177 -12.88 -2.53 13.77
CA ILE A 177 -13.70 -2.84 12.61
C ILE A 177 -13.96 -4.35 12.60
N VAL A 178 -15.24 -4.72 12.57
CA VAL A 178 -15.68 -6.08 12.25
C VAL A 178 -16.06 -6.08 10.77
N SER A 179 -15.12 -6.53 9.94
CA SER A 179 -15.15 -6.26 8.49
C SER A 179 -16.19 -7.03 7.70
N GLY A 180 -16.64 -8.21 8.18
CA GLY A 180 -17.58 -9.07 7.44
C GLY A 180 -17.16 -9.23 5.98
N THR A 181 -18.10 -8.99 5.05
CA THR A 181 -17.84 -8.89 3.61
C THR A 181 -17.76 -7.44 3.10
N GLY A 182 -17.65 -6.48 4.01
CA GLY A 182 -17.72 -5.05 3.74
C GLY A 182 -16.51 -4.46 3.02
N THR A 183 -16.69 -3.22 2.57
CA THR A 183 -15.67 -2.44 1.89
C THR A 183 -15.44 -1.12 2.60
N VAL A 184 -14.17 -0.76 2.82
CA VAL A 184 -13.78 0.58 3.26
C VAL A 184 -13.10 1.31 2.12
N GLU A 185 -13.63 2.47 1.75
CA GLU A 185 -13.08 3.34 0.71
C GLU A 185 -12.38 4.54 1.37
N PHE A 186 -11.08 4.67 1.13
CA PHE A 186 -10.28 5.84 1.52
C PHE A 186 -10.26 6.84 0.35
N ASN A 187 -11.08 7.87 0.46
CA ASN A 187 -11.44 8.75 -0.66
C ASN A 187 -11.04 10.23 -0.47
N SER A 188 -10.09 10.52 0.43
CA SER A 188 -9.60 11.89 0.60
C SER A 188 -9.00 12.44 -0.71
N SER A 189 -9.15 13.75 -0.95
CA SER A 189 -8.46 14.43 -2.05
C SER A 189 -7.00 14.76 -1.73
N GLY A 190 -6.63 14.76 -0.45
CA GLY A 190 -5.26 14.95 0.02
C GLY A 190 -4.61 13.64 0.47
N SER A 191 -3.40 13.77 1.01
CA SER A 191 -2.73 12.65 1.70
C SER A 191 -3.59 12.15 2.85
N GLN A 192 -3.71 10.84 3.00
CA GLN A 192 -4.52 10.24 4.06
C GLN A 192 -3.87 8.98 4.60
N SER A 193 -4.00 8.78 5.89
CA SER A 193 -3.50 7.61 6.59
C SER A 193 -4.54 6.49 6.57
N ILE A 194 -4.10 5.26 6.33
CA ILE A 194 -4.89 4.04 6.46
C ILE A 194 -4.49 3.37 7.78
N PRO A 195 -5.33 3.43 8.82
CA PRO A 195 -5.04 2.80 10.10
C PRO A 195 -4.93 1.28 9.97
N ALA A 196 -4.20 0.64 10.89
CA ALA A 196 -4.05 -0.81 10.92
C ALA A 196 -5.27 -1.48 11.60
N TYR A 197 -6.40 -1.56 10.88
CA TYR A 197 -7.52 -2.44 11.24
C TYR A 197 -7.54 -3.69 10.36
N THR A 198 -8.41 -4.64 10.73
CA THR A 198 -8.72 -5.77 9.85
C THR A 198 -9.81 -5.35 8.87
N TYR A 199 -9.48 -5.29 7.59
CA TYR A 199 -10.43 -4.97 6.52
C TYR A 199 -10.68 -6.19 5.65
N ASN A 200 -11.89 -6.31 5.11
CA ASN A 200 -12.18 -7.33 4.11
C ASN A 200 -11.78 -6.82 2.72
N ASN A 201 -12.40 -5.73 2.26
CA ASN A 201 -11.99 -5.05 1.04
C ASN A 201 -11.60 -3.60 1.33
N ILE A 202 -10.61 -3.09 0.60
CA ILE A 202 -10.29 -1.67 0.56
C ILE A 202 -10.38 -1.14 -0.87
N ILE A 203 -10.98 0.04 -1.00
CA ILE A 203 -10.88 0.87 -2.19
C ILE A 203 -10.01 2.08 -1.87
N ILE A 204 -9.04 2.35 -2.73
CA ILE A 204 -8.26 3.58 -2.77
C ILE A 204 -8.83 4.44 -3.90
N SER A 205 -9.27 5.64 -3.56
CA SER A 205 -9.88 6.58 -4.51
C SER A 205 -9.52 8.03 -4.14
N GLY A 206 -10.16 8.99 -4.83
CA GLY A 206 -9.81 10.39 -4.71
C GLY A 206 -8.44 10.70 -5.31
N SER A 207 -7.72 11.63 -4.71
CA SER A 207 -6.38 12.05 -5.14
C SER A 207 -5.41 12.07 -3.96
N GLY A 208 -4.11 12.17 -4.24
CA GLY A 208 -3.09 12.14 -3.20
C GLY A 208 -2.84 10.76 -2.61
N THR A 209 -1.68 10.59 -1.98
CA THR A 209 -1.19 9.31 -1.49
C THR A 209 -1.97 8.82 -0.26
N LYS A 210 -2.41 7.56 -0.30
CA LYS A 210 -2.97 6.86 0.86
C LYS A 210 -1.89 5.97 1.46
N SER A 211 -1.51 6.21 2.70
CA SER A 211 -0.34 5.57 3.32
C SER A 211 -0.74 4.63 4.43
N LEU A 212 -0.20 3.41 4.42
CA LEU A 212 -0.40 2.45 5.51
C LEU A 212 0.26 2.93 6.80
N SER A 213 -0.47 2.90 7.91
CA SER A 213 0.07 3.18 9.26
C SER A 213 0.69 1.96 9.94
N GLY A 214 0.53 0.78 9.37
CA GLY A 214 0.99 -0.50 9.91
C GLY A 214 0.84 -1.61 8.87
N ALA A 215 1.19 -2.83 9.26
CA ALA A 215 0.92 -4.00 8.42
C ALA A 215 -0.57 -4.14 8.13
N LEU A 216 -0.90 -4.55 6.91
CA LEU A 216 -2.28 -4.66 6.44
C LEU A 216 -2.49 -5.98 5.70
N SER A 217 -3.59 -6.66 5.99
CA SER A 217 -4.07 -7.82 5.24
C SER A 217 -5.50 -7.54 4.76
N VAL A 218 -5.75 -7.76 3.47
CA VAL A 218 -7.06 -7.57 2.83
C VAL A 218 -7.37 -8.71 1.88
N ASN A 219 -8.65 -8.99 1.65
CA ASN A 219 -9.09 -9.91 0.60
C ASN A 219 -9.14 -9.19 -0.74
N GLY A 220 -9.80 -8.02 -0.82
CA GLY A 220 -9.87 -7.22 -2.04
C GLY A 220 -9.09 -5.91 -1.92
N LEU A 221 -8.25 -5.60 -2.91
CA LEU A 221 -7.62 -4.31 -3.08
C LEU A 221 -8.03 -3.71 -4.44
N ASN A 222 -8.72 -2.58 -4.41
CA ASN A 222 -9.03 -1.81 -5.62
C ASN A 222 -8.40 -0.43 -5.52
N ILE A 223 -7.49 -0.10 -6.43
CA ILE A 223 -6.87 1.23 -6.54
C ILE A 223 -7.51 1.93 -7.72
N SER A 224 -8.71 2.47 -7.52
CA SER A 224 -9.49 3.11 -8.59
C SER A 224 -8.86 4.42 -9.07
N ALA A 225 -8.25 5.17 -8.15
CA ALA A 225 -7.48 6.38 -8.44
C ALA A 225 -6.45 6.63 -7.32
N GLY A 226 -5.46 7.50 -7.60
CA GLY A 226 -4.40 7.84 -6.65
C GLY A 226 -3.36 6.72 -6.47
N ASP A 227 -2.57 6.85 -5.40
CA ASP A 227 -1.47 5.95 -5.07
C ASP A 227 -1.64 5.37 -3.66
N LEU A 228 -1.41 4.06 -3.51
CA LEU A 228 -1.29 3.39 -2.22
C LEU A 228 0.20 3.27 -1.83
N SER A 229 0.62 3.93 -0.76
CA SER A 229 1.97 3.79 -0.22
C SER A 229 2.03 2.76 0.90
N ILE A 230 2.88 1.74 0.72
CA ILE A 230 3.10 0.68 1.72
C ILE A 230 3.92 1.22 2.91
N GLY A 231 4.85 2.15 2.66
CA GLY A 231 5.82 2.60 3.67
C GLY A 231 6.68 1.44 4.21
N ALA A 232 7.13 1.52 5.46
CA ALA A 232 7.93 0.47 6.10
C ALA A 232 7.07 -0.69 6.66
N ASN A 233 6.06 -1.13 5.91
CA ASN A 233 5.08 -2.13 6.33
C ASN A 233 5.04 -3.33 5.37
N THR A 234 4.26 -4.34 5.77
CA THR A 234 3.87 -5.45 4.90
C THR A 234 2.42 -5.30 4.46
N LEU A 235 2.19 -5.37 3.15
CA LEU A 235 0.87 -5.46 2.54
C LEU A 235 0.60 -6.90 2.08
N THR A 236 -0.43 -7.53 2.64
CA THR A 236 -0.91 -8.85 2.19
C THR A 236 -2.23 -8.70 1.45
N VAL A 237 -2.29 -9.16 0.21
CA VAL A 237 -3.52 -9.19 -0.60
C VAL A 237 -3.89 -10.63 -0.89
N ASN A 238 -4.99 -11.08 -0.30
CA ASN A 238 -5.43 -12.47 -0.37
C ASN A 238 -6.31 -12.80 -1.57
N GLY A 239 -6.80 -11.78 -2.26
CA GLY A 239 -7.64 -11.90 -3.45
C GLY A 239 -7.18 -10.92 -4.53
N THR A 240 -8.13 -10.26 -5.18
CA THR A 240 -7.86 -9.46 -6.38
C THR A 240 -7.23 -8.11 -6.05
N ILE A 241 -6.21 -7.74 -6.81
CA ILE A 241 -5.68 -6.39 -7.01
C ILE A 241 -6.29 -5.87 -8.31
N SER A 242 -6.98 -4.73 -8.24
CA SER A 242 -7.72 -4.16 -9.38
C SER A 242 -7.65 -2.64 -9.41
N GLY A 243 -8.15 -2.05 -10.49
CA GLY A 243 -8.10 -0.59 -10.72
C GLY A 243 -6.89 -0.16 -11.53
N SER A 244 -6.83 1.14 -11.85
CA SER A 244 -5.79 1.75 -12.68
C SER A 244 -4.72 2.51 -11.92
N GLY A 245 -4.91 2.72 -10.61
CA GLY A 245 -3.91 3.36 -9.75
C GLY A 245 -2.72 2.45 -9.46
N THR A 246 -1.71 3.00 -8.77
CA THR A 246 -0.44 2.31 -8.55
C THR A 246 -0.12 2.11 -7.07
N ILE A 247 0.80 1.19 -6.79
CA ILE A 247 1.36 0.95 -5.46
C ILE A 247 2.74 1.59 -5.38
N THR A 248 2.94 2.44 -4.37
CA THR A 248 4.25 2.98 -4.01
C THR A 248 4.91 2.10 -2.95
N GLY A 249 6.08 1.57 -3.28
CA GLY A 249 6.93 0.81 -2.36
C GLY A 249 8.06 1.63 -1.75
N SER A 250 9.03 0.93 -1.18
CA SER A 250 10.32 1.39 -0.68
C SER A 250 11.22 0.19 -0.40
N SER A 251 12.50 0.43 -0.11
CA SER A 251 13.45 -0.61 0.36
C SER A 251 13.08 -1.23 1.73
N ALA A 252 12.06 -0.71 2.42
CA ALA A 252 11.51 -1.28 3.65
C ALA A 252 10.13 -1.92 3.46
N SER A 253 9.52 -1.78 2.28
CA SER A 253 8.18 -2.31 1.99
C SER A 253 8.24 -3.79 1.65
N SER A 254 7.30 -4.59 2.17
CA SER A 254 7.14 -5.98 1.74
C SER A 254 5.71 -6.24 1.25
N MET A 255 5.56 -7.16 0.31
CA MET A 255 4.27 -7.53 -0.25
C MET A 255 4.11 -9.04 -0.32
N VAL A 256 2.92 -9.52 0.04
CA VAL A 256 2.50 -10.92 -0.10
C VAL A 256 1.22 -10.95 -0.93
N VAL A 257 1.24 -11.71 -2.03
CA VAL A 257 0.08 -11.87 -2.91
C VAL A 257 -0.31 -13.34 -2.95
N THR A 258 -1.57 -13.66 -2.61
CA THR A 258 -2.05 -15.05 -2.55
C THR A 258 -3.22 -15.32 -3.51
N ALA A 259 -3.33 -14.51 -4.58
CA ALA A 259 -4.16 -14.81 -5.76
C ALA A 259 -3.48 -14.32 -7.05
N ALA A 260 -3.81 -14.94 -8.18
CA ALA A 260 -3.33 -14.51 -9.50
C ALA A 260 -3.75 -13.05 -9.78
N ASN A 261 -2.80 -12.21 -10.17
CA ASN A 261 -2.97 -10.76 -10.26
C ASN A 261 -1.99 -10.13 -11.26
N SER A 262 -2.22 -8.86 -11.58
CA SER A 262 -1.25 -8.00 -12.26
C SER A 262 -0.82 -6.90 -11.29
N LEU A 263 0.49 -6.73 -11.09
CA LEU A 263 1.06 -5.75 -10.17
C LEU A 263 1.72 -4.61 -10.95
N SER A 264 1.35 -3.38 -10.60
CA SER A 264 1.92 -2.15 -11.15
C SER A 264 2.40 -1.22 -10.03
N MET A 265 3.67 -0.83 -10.09
CA MET A 265 4.29 0.08 -9.14
C MET A 265 4.25 1.53 -9.64
N THR A 266 4.33 2.49 -8.72
CA THR A 266 4.52 3.91 -9.05
C THR A 266 5.89 4.13 -9.70
N GLN A 267 5.94 4.87 -10.81
CA GLN A 267 7.14 5.01 -11.65
C GLN A 267 7.84 6.38 -11.51
N SER A 268 7.64 7.11 -10.41
CA SER A 268 8.23 8.45 -10.23
C SER A 268 9.72 8.43 -9.91
N SER A 269 10.24 7.33 -9.36
CA SER A 269 11.66 7.10 -9.08
C SER A 269 11.94 5.60 -8.90
N SER A 270 13.21 5.22 -8.70
CA SER A 270 13.58 3.87 -8.25
C SER A 270 12.96 3.56 -6.89
N LEU A 271 13.12 4.47 -5.92
CA LEU A 271 12.61 4.30 -4.55
C LEU A 271 11.12 3.98 -4.45
N THR A 272 10.30 4.52 -5.36
CA THR A 272 8.84 4.32 -5.36
C THR A 272 8.40 3.01 -6.03
N ARG A 273 9.27 2.40 -6.83
CA ARG A 273 9.07 1.09 -7.45
C ARG A 273 9.89 -0.03 -6.80
N THR A 274 10.49 0.24 -5.64
CA THR A 274 11.25 -0.77 -4.89
C THR A 274 10.35 -1.51 -3.90
N LEU A 275 10.54 -2.83 -3.76
CA LEU A 275 10.12 -3.60 -2.60
C LEU A 275 11.35 -4.25 -1.97
N ASN A 276 11.36 -4.36 -0.64
CA ASN A 276 12.31 -5.25 0.03
C ASN A 276 12.02 -6.70 -0.34
N ASN A 277 10.79 -7.15 -0.09
CA ASN A 277 10.39 -8.54 -0.37
C ASN A 277 9.09 -8.58 -1.16
N LEU A 278 9.03 -9.46 -2.15
CA LEU A 278 7.81 -9.85 -2.83
C LEU A 278 7.64 -11.36 -2.70
N THR A 279 6.52 -11.78 -2.12
CA THR A 279 6.12 -13.20 -2.04
C THR A 279 4.87 -13.43 -2.85
N PHE A 280 4.89 -14.44 -3.71
CA PHE A 280 3.70 -14.96 -4.38
C PHE A 280 3.40 -16.37 -3.89
N ASN A 281 2.18 -16.59 -3.39
CA ASN A 281 1.77 -17.86 -2.81
C ASN A 281 0.34 -18.21 -3.26
N ALA A 282 0.17 -18.48 -4.55
CA ALA A 282 -1.10 -18.88 -5.12
C ALA A 282 -0.91 -19.79 -6.34
N ALA A 283 -1.94 -20.55 -6.70
CA ALA A 283 -2.00 -21.12 -8.04
C ALA A 283 -2.16 -20.01 -9.09
N GLY A 284 -1.68 -20.25 -10.31
CA GLY A 284 -1.74 -19.29 -11.41
C GLY A 284 -0.53 -18.36 -11.46
N THR A 285 -0.74 -17.14 -11.96
CA THR A 285 0.35 -16.22 -12.31
C THR A 285 0.17 -14.85 -11.65
N LEU A 286 1.23 -14.34 -11.03
CA LEU A 286 1.42 -12.93 -10.72
C LEU A 286 2.22 -12.27 -11.85
N THR A 287 1.61 -11.39 -12.62
CA THR A 287 2.29 -10.65 -13.70
C THR A 287 2.80 -9.33 -13.17
N ILE A 288 4.09 -9.05 -13.36
CA ILE A 288 4.68 -7.73 -13.09
C ILE A 288 4.52 -6.87 -14.35
N ALA A 289 3.62 -5.90 -14.31
CA ALA A 289 3.17 -5.17 -15.48
C ALA A 289 4.05 -3.97 -15.84
N ASN A 290 4.83 -3.46 -14.90
CA ASN A 290 5.76 -2.36 -15.11
C ASN A 290 6.99 -2.50 -14.18
N PRO A 291 8.06 -1.70 -14.38
CA PRO A 291 9.31 -1.89 -13.66
C PRO A 291 9.15 -1.97 -12.13
N LEU A 292 9.75 -3.00 -11.55
CA LEU A 292 9.77 -3.33 -10.13
C LEU A 292 11.20 -3.68 -9.72
N GLU A 293 11.70 -3.01 -8.69
CA GLU A 293 12.99 -3.32 -8.08
C GLU A 293 12.80 -4.14 -6.81
N ILE A 294 13.59 -5.19 -6.64
CA ILE A 294 13.64 -6.00 -5.42
C ILE A 294 15.00 -5.80 -4.77
N THR A 295 15.05 -5.45 -3.48
CA THR A 295 16.32 -5.30 -2.72
C THR A 295 16.61 -6.43 -1.74
N GLY A 296 15.60 -7.24 -1.41
CA GLY A 296 15.68 -8.39 -0.51
C GLY A 296 15.37 -9.69 -1.24
N ALA A 297 14.18 -10.26 -1.04
CA ALA A 297 13.82 -11.56 -1.61
C ALA A 297 12.63 -11.51 -2.58
N LEU A 298 12.80 -12.11 -3.75
CA LEU A 298 11.70 -12.53 -4.63
C LEU A 298 11.37 -14.00 -4.34
N THR A 299 10.18 -14.27 -3.83
CA THR A 299 9.81 -15.59 -3.29
C THR A 299 8.60 -16.18 -4.01
N PRO A 300 8.81 -17.06 -5.01
CA PRO A 300 7.75 -17.85 -5.61
C PRO A 300 7.43 -19.08 -4.73
N THR A 301 6.54 -18.92 -3.76
CA THR A 301 6.13 -20.01 -2.86
C THR A 301 5.19 -21.01 -3.54
N ALA A 302 4.26 -20.50 -4.35
CA ALA A 302 3.37 -21.29 -5.20
C ALA A 302 3.08 -20.50 -6.49
N GLY A 303 2.88 -21.22 -7.60
CA GLY A 303 2.57 -20.63 -8.90
C GLY A 303 3.73 -19.85 -9.52
N THR A 304 3.41 -19.03 -10.53
CA THR A 304 4.40 -18.36 -11.36
C THR A 304 4.44 -16.86 -11.11
N ILE A 305 5.62 -16.30 -10.85
CA ILE A 305 5.86 -14.87 -10.98
C ILE A 305 6.35 -14.59 -12.40
N SER A 306 5.50 -13.96 -13.21
CA SER A 306 5.88 -13.54 -14.57
C SER A 306 6.48 -12.15 -14.53
N SER A 307 7.78 -12.05 -14.80
CA SER A 307 8.53 -10.79 -14.79
C SER A 307 8.02 -9.78 -15.81
N GLY A 308 7.55 -10.25 -16.98
CA GLY A 308 7.21 -9.35 -18.09
C GLY A 308 8.40 -8.52 -18.61
N GLY A 309 9.64 -8.85 -18.22
CA GLY A 309 10.83 -8.03 -18.49
C GLY A 309 11.03 -6.87 -17.50
N ASN A 310 10.24 -6.81 -16.43
CA ASN A 310 10.14 -5.63 -15.57
C ASN A 310 10.83 -5.78 -14.21
N ILE A 311 11.29 -6.97 -13.83
CA ILE A 311 11.94 -7.17 -12.53
C ILE A 311 13.43 -6.84 -12.63
N THR A 312 13.91 -6.04 -11.66
CA THR A 312 15.33 -5.87 -11.36
C THR A 312 15.62 -6.39 -9.95
N LEU A 313 16.48 -7.40 -9.83
CA LEU A 313 17.07 -7.82 -8.56
C LEU A 313 18.27 -6.92 -8.29
N VAL A 314 18.14 -6.00 -7.34
CA VAL A 314 19.10 -4.93 -7.08
C VAL A 314 20.29 -5.43 -6.27
N SER A 315 21.49 -4.99 -6.63
CA SER A 315 22.72 -5.23 -5.86
C SER A 315 23.48 -3.93 -5.69
N THR A 316 23.82 -3.62 -4.45
CA THR A 316 24.54 -2.41 -4.04
C THR A 316 25.65 -2.77 -3.05
N ALA A 317 26.40 -1.77 -2.58
CA ALA A 317 27.41 -1.97 -1.54
C ALA A 317 26.83 -2.48 -0.20
N SER A 318 25.54 -2.26 0.06
CA SER A 318 24.90 -2.56 1.35
C SER A 318 23.88 -3.71 1.30
N ALA A 319 23.46 -4.14 0.11
CA ALA A 319 22.43 -5.18 -0.03
C ALA A 319 22.53 -5.89 -1.38
N GLU A 320 22.18 -7.17 -1.39
CA GLU A 320 22.10 -8.01 -2.59
C GLU A 320 20.76 -8.76 -2.59
N ALA A 321 19.94 -8.50 -3.61
CA ALA A 321 18.68 -9.19 -3.79
C ALA A 321 18.90 -10.63 -4.24
N ARG A 322 17.94 -11.50 -3.90
CA ARG A 322 17.96 -12.92 -4.26
C ARG A 322 16.59 -13.42 -4.68
N VAL A 323 16.58 -14.50 -5.44
CA VAL A 323 15.40 -15.38 -5.55
C VAL A 323 15.47 -16.37 -4.39
N ALA A 324 14.43 -16.43 -3.57
CA ALA A 324 14.32 -17.42 -2.52
C ALA A 324 13.97 -18.81 -3.10
N THR A 325 14.13 -19.87 -2.30
CA THR A 325 13.77 -21.23 -2.70
C THR A 325 12.33 -21.27 -3.22
N ALA A 326 12.17 -21.70 -4.47
CA ALA A 326 10.85 -21.86 -5.07
C ALA A 326 10.12 -23.07 -4.46
N GLY A 327 8.81 -22.95 -4.29
CA GLY A 327 7.98 -24.11 -3.96
C GLY A 327 7.84 -25.08 -5.14
N VAL A 328 7.27 -26.26 -4.87
CA VAL A 328 7.05 -27.29 -5.91
C VAL A 328 6.15 -26.74 -7.01
N GLY A 329 6.65 -26.75 -8.26
CA GLY A 329 5.95 -26.22 -9.42
C GLY A 329 5.86 -24.69 -9.48
N ALA A 330 6.47 -23.98 -8.52
CA ALA A 330 6.56 -22.53 -8.52
C ALA A 330 7.76 -22.06 -9.34
N SER A 331 7.65 -20.89 -9.97
CA SER A 331 8.73 -20.38 -10.84
C SER A 331 8.74 -18.86 -10.97
N VAL A 332 9.86 -18.33 -11.44
CA VAL A 332 9.97 -16.98 -12.00
C VAL A 332 10.19 -17.12 -13.51
N THR A 333 9.35 -16.50 -14.33
CA THR A 333 9.40 -16.60 -15.80
C THR A 333 9.59 -15.25 -16.47
N GLY A 334 10.13 -15.25 -17.68
CA GLY A 334 10.47 -14.03 -18.43
C GLY A 334 11.81 -13.43 -17.99
N ASN A 335 12.29 -12.47 -18.76
CA ASN A 335 13.60 -11.86 -18.49
C ASN A 335 13.56 -11.04 -17.19
N VAL A 336 14.61 -11.18 -16.40
CA VAL A 336 14.87 -10.42 -15.18
C VAL A 336 16.25 -9.78 -15.34
N VAL A 337 16.41 -8.56 -14.82
CA VAL A 337 17.74 -7.95 -14.65
C VAL A 337 18.28 -8.37 -13.29
N VAL A 338 19.36 -9.13 -13.26
CA VAL A 338 20.04 -9.53 -12.02
C VAL A 338 21.31 -8.71 -11.89
N GLN A 339 21.38 -7.85 -10.88
CA GLN A 339 22.56 -7.03 -10.64
C GLN A 339 23.58 -7.75 -9.77
N LYS A 340 24.87 -7.48 -10.00
CA LYS A 340 25.97 -7.86 -9.12
C LYS A 340 26.91 -6.69 -8.86
N TYR A 341 26.82 -6.11 -7.67
CA TYR A 341 27.74 -5.07 -7.24
C TYR A 341 29.13 -5.65 -6.95
N ILE A 342 30.13 -5.11 -7.61
CA ILE A 342 31.55 -5.41 -7.40
C ILE A 342 32.19 -4.17 -6.77
N PRO A 343 32.74 -4.26 -5.54
CA PRO A 343 33.36 -3.12 -4.88
C PRO A 343 34.68 -2.73 -5.56
N ALA A 344 35.03 -1.45 -5.38
CA ALA A 344 36.36 -0.95 -5.69
C ALA A 344 37.43 -1.77 -4.96
N GLY A 345 38.65 -1.82 -5.51
CA GLY A 345 39.74 -2.55 -4.88
C GLY A 345 41.09 -1.90 -5.09
N ASN A 346 42.06 -2.29 -4.26
CA ASN A 346 43.43 -1.77 -4.30
C ASN A 346 44.26 -2.27 -5.50
N GLY A 347 43.73 -3.25 -6.23
CA GLY A 347 44.39 -3.85 -7.38
C GLY A 347 43.39 -4.60 -8.26
N ARG A 348 43.79 -4.77 -9.51
CA ARG A 348 43.07 -5.59 -10.49
C ARG A 348 43.14 -7.05 -10.06
N ARG A 349 42.09 -7.81 -10.34
CA ARG A 349 41.95 -9.18 -9.81
C ARG A 349 41.13 -10.05 -10.73
N TRP A 350 41.38 -11.35 -10.69
CA TRP A 350 40.46 -12.33 -11.27
C TRP A 350 39.25 -12.49 -10.35
N LEU A 351 38.06 -12.44 -10.94
CA LEU A 351 36.80 -12.76 -10.30
C LEU A 351 36.28 -14.08 -10.85
N HIS A 352 35.86 -14.98 -9.97
CA HIS A 352 35.06 -16.14 -10.34
C HIS A 352 33.58 -15.79 -10.13
N LEU A 353 32.78 -16.00 -11.17
CA LEU A 353 31.37 -15.65 -11.24
C LEU A 353 30.57 -16.86 -11.75
N GLY A 354 29.25 -16.84 -11.53
CA GLY A 354 28.31 -17.69 -12.23
C GLY A 354 27.27 -16.82 -12.92
N ALA A 355 26.78 -17.23 -14.08
CA ALA A 355 25.66 -16.55 -14.72
C ALA A 355 24.36 -16.93 -13.98
N PRO A 356 23.58 -15.98 -13.44
CA PRO A 356 22.33 -16.27 -12.74
C PRO A 356 21.13 -16.50 -13.69
N ILE A 357 21.38 -16.39 -15.00
CA ILE A 357 20.38 -16.50 -16.05
C ILE A 357 20.71 -17.63 -17.03
N GLN A 358 19.70 -18.07 -17.76
CA GLN A 358 19.81 -18.98 -18.89
C GLN A 358 20.32 -18.23 -20.12
N ASN A 359 21.02 -18.95 -21.01
CA ASN A 359 21.52 -18.42 -22.29
C ASN A 359 22.37 -17.14 -22.15
N PHE A 360 23.17 -17.06 -21.08
CA PHE A 360 24.11 -15.95 -20.89
C PHE A 360 25.04 -15.81 -22.09
N THR A 361 25.29 -14.57 -22.51
CA THR A 361 26.32 -14.25 -23.51
C THR A 361 27.28 -13.22 -22.92
N TRP A 362 28.54 -13.28 -23.34
CA TRP A 362 29.57 -12.33 -22.89
C TRP A 362 29.25 -10.87 -23.25
N SER A 363 28.36 -10.65 -24.23
CA SER A 363 27.84 -9.32 -24.56
C SER A 363 27.19 -8.58 -23.39
N GLN A 364 26.73 -9.29 -22.36
CA GLN A 364 26.13 -8.72 -21.14
C GLN A 364 27.15 -8.21 -20.12
N LEU A 365 28.44 -8.46 -20.31
CA LEU A 365 29.48 -7.95 -19.41
C LEU A 365 30.29 -6.83 -20.04
N ILE A 366 30.33 -6.79 -21.37
CA ILE A 366 31.12 -5.81 -22.12
C ILE A 366 30.42 -4.44 -22.23
N ASP A 367 29.24 -4.26 -21.69
CA ASP A 367 28.59 -2.96 -21.50
C ASP A 367 28.93 -2.33 -20.14
N ASP A 368 29.30 -3.15 -19.15
CA ASP A 368 29.68 -2.68 -17.81
C ASP A 368 31.19 -2.64 -17.53
N ILE A 369 31.94 -3.62 -18.06
CA ILE A 369 33.39 -3.78 -17.80
C ILE A 369 34.18 -4.06 -19.07
N LEU A 370 35.50 -3.89 -18.98
CA LEU A 370 36.42 -4.23 -20.07
C LEU A 370 36.77 -5.72 -20.06
N ILE A 371 36.51 -6.40 -21.18
CA ILE A 371 36.93 -7.78 -21.43
C ILE A 371 37.79 -7.83 -22.68
N SER A 372 39.09 -8.07 -22.50
CA SER A 372 40.04 -8.13 -23.62
C SER A 372 40.13 -9.51 -24.26
N GLY A 373 40.39 -9.54 -25.56
CA GLY A 373 40.63 -10.74 -26.36
C GLY A 373 41.60 -10.49 -27.53
N PRO A 374 41.86 -11.52 -28.36
CA PRO A 374 42.81 -11.46 -29.47
C PRO A 374 42.38 -10.58 -30.67
N GLY A 375 41.34 -9.74 -30.52
CA GLY A 375 40.95 -8.73 -31.51
C GLY A 375 39.87 -9.12 -32.51
N ALA A 376 39.35 -10.35 -32.45
CA ALA A 376 38.20 -10.81 -33.24
C ALA A 376 37.00 -11.15 -32.31
N GLY A 377 35.77 -11.08 -32.84
CA GLY A 377 34.57 -11.54 -32.12
C GLY A 377 33.91 -10.53 -31.16
N GLY A 378 34.33 -9.27 -31.15
CA GLY A 378 33.64 -8.17 -30.43
C GLY A 378 34.18 -7.84 -29.03
N PHE A 379 35.24 -8.52 -28.57
CA PHE A 379 35.93 -8.19 -27.32
C PHE A 379 36.80 -6.93 -27.44
N ASP A 380 37.11 -6.30 -26.30
CA ASP A 380 38.01 -5.16 -26.24
C ASP A 380 39.44 -5.57 -26.67
N VAL A 381 40.17 -4.68 -27.34
CA VAL A 381 41.53 -4.99 -27.84
C VAL A 381 42.57 -4.36 -26.92
N ASN A 382 43.56 -5.15 -26.50
CA ASN A 382 44.73 -4.67 -25.74
C ASN A 382 46.01 -4.98 -26.53
N GLY A 383 47.07 -4.19 -26.35
CA GLY A 383 48.37 -4.34 -27.03
C GLY A 383 49.09 -5.68 -26.81
N SER A 384 48.66 -6.52 -25.86
CA SER A 384 49.19 -7.88 -25.66
C SER A 384 48.32 -9.00 -26.23
N ASN A 385 47.11 -8.70 -26.73
CA ASN A 385 46.12 -9.67 -27.25
C ASN A 385 45.71 -10.80 -26.27
N TYR A 386 46.09 -10.73 -24.99
CA TYR A 386 45.74 -11.76 -24.01
C TYR A 386 44.24 -11.71 -23.63
N PRO A 387 43.57 -12.87 -23.59
CA PRO A 387 42.20 -12.96 -23.14
C PRO A 387 42.08 -12.66 -21.65
N SER A 388 40.99 -11.97 -21.28
CA SER A 388 40.74 -11.57 -19.89
C SER A 388 39.41 -12.07 -19.34
N ALA A 389 38.84 -13.07 -19.99
CA ALA A 389 37.66 -13.80 -19.55
C ALA A 389 37.84 -15.28 -19.92
N TYR A 390 37.26 -16.20 -19.17
CA TYR A 390 37.24 -17.62 -19.50
C TYR A 390 35.95 -18.24 -18.96
N THR A 391 35.46 -19.29 -19.62
CA THR A 391 34.47 -20.21 -19.04
C THR A 391 35.14 -21.54 -18.71
N TYR A 392 34.60 -22.25 -17.73
CA TYR A 392 35.13 -23.55 -17.32
C TYR A 392 34.32 -24.69 -17.94
N GLU A 393 35.00 -25.56 -18.68
CA GLU A 393 34.45 -26.78 -19.26
C GLU A 393 34.75 -27.97 -18.34
N GLU A 394 33.70 -28.58 -17.78
CA GLU A 394 33.82 -29.66 -16.79
C GLU A 394 34.25 -31.02 -17.38
N TYR A 395 34.37 -31.14 -18.71
CA TYR A 395 34.73 -32.39 -19.38
C TYR A 395 36.15 -32.89 -19.06
N TYR A 396 37.08 -32.00 -18.73
CA TYR A 396 38.48 -32.36 -18.52
C TYR A 396 38.71 -32.96 -17.12
N THR A 397 39.20 -34.19 -17.05
CA THR A 397 39.54 -34.87 -15.79
C THR A 397 40.83 -34.32 -15.16
N GLY A 398 40.81 -33.97 -13.87
CA GLY A 398 41.97 -33.56 -13.06
C GLY A 398 41.71 -32.30 -12.23
N ASP A 399 42.43 -32.11 -11.11
CA ASP A 399 42.36 -30.90 -10.29
C ASP A 399 42.63 -29.65 -11.15
N CYS A 400 41.71 -28.67 -11.09
CA CYS A 400 41.72 -27.24 -11.48
C CYS A 400 42.96 -26.56 -12.11
N GLY A 401 43.77 -27.27 -12.89
CA GLY A 401 44.91 -26.78 -13.66
C GLY A 401 44.48 -25.99 -14.90
N PRO A 402 45.40 -25.70 -15.85
CA PRO A 402 45.05 -24.98 -17.08
C PRO A 402 44.03 -25.73 -17.96
N ASN A 403 43.81 -27.02 -17.68
CA ASN A 403 42.87 -27.87 -18.41
C ASN A 403 41.43 -27.48 -18.03
N GLY A 404 40.66 -27.01 -19.01
CA GLY A 404 39.23 -26.70 -18.86
C GLY A 404 38.87 -25.22 -18.86
N TRP A 405 39.82 -24.28 -18.76
CA TRP A 405 39.50 -22.86 -18.97
C TRP A 405 39.59 -22.50 -20.44
N GLU A 406 38.45 -22.20 -21.06
CA GLU A 406 38.36 -21.86 -22.48
C GLU A 406 37.97 -20.39 -22.67
N PHE A 407 38.62 -19.72 -23.62
CA PHE A 407 38.28 -18.36 -24.00
C PHE A 407 37.18 -18.38 -25.07
N PRO A 408 36.06 -17.66 -24.89
CA PRO A 408 35.04 -17.52 -25.92
C PRO A 408 35.59 -16.85 -27.19
N THR A 409 35.26 -17.39 -28.37
CA THR A 409 35.72 -16.83 -29.65
C THR A 409 35.03 -15.51 -30.05
N ALA A 410 33.84 -15.24 -29.50
CA ALA A 410 33.03 -14.06 -29.74
C ALA A 410 32.14 -13.73 -28.53
N VAL A 411 31.74 -12.46 -28.42
CA VAL A 411 30.88 -11.99 -27.32
C VAL A 411 29.46 -12.58 -27.36
N SER A 412 29.06 -13.09 -28.52
CA SER A 412 27.80 -13.80 -28.74
C SER A 412 27.86 -15.28 -28.33
N ASN A 413 29.03 -15.83 -28.00
CA ASN A 413 29.10 -17.20 -27.50
C ASN A 413 28.38 -17.30 -26.15
N SER A 414 27.59 -18.37 -26.00
CA SER A 414 26.87 -18.68 -24.77
C SER A 414 27.47 -19.92 -24.13
N PRO A 415 28.17 -19.77 -22.99
CA PRO A 415 28.57 -20.91 -22.16
C PRO A 415 27.34 -21.71 -21.72
N ALA A 416 27.51 -23.02 -21.51
CA ALA A 416 26.43 -23.84 -20.99
C ALA A 416 25.97 -23.35 -19.62
N SER A 417 24.67 -23.50 -19.34
CA SER A 417 24.10 -23.17 -18.03
C SER A 417 24.85 -23.92 -16.94
N ASN A 418 25.20 -23.21 -15.86
CA ASN A 418 26.00 -23.67 -14.70
C ASN A 418 27.52 -23.73 -14.89
N HIS A 419 28.07 -23.40 -16.06
CA HIS A 419 29.52 -23.30 -16.20
C HIS A 419 30.06 -22.06 -15.46
N GLY A 420 31.17 -22.24 -14.75
CA GLY A 420 31.86 -21.16 -14.05
C GLY A 420 32.43 -20.13 -15.03
N LEU A 421 32.38 -18.86 -14.65
CA LEU A 421 32.98 -17.75 -15.38
C LEU A 421 34.19 -17.22 -14.60
N LYS A 422 35.23 -16.79 -15.31
CA LYS A 422 36.42 -16.16 -14.73
C LYS A 422 36.75 -14.90 -15.51
N VAL A 423 36.73 -13.73 -14.87
CA VAL A 423 36.94 -12.43 -15.53
C VAL A 423 38.02 -11.63 -14.82
N PHE A 424 38.95 -11.04 -15.57
CA PHE A 424 39.95 -10.14 -15.00
C PHE A 424 39.36 -8.74 -14.85
N PHE A 425 38.93 -8.43 -13.64
CA PHE A 425 38.26 -7.19 -13.30
C PHE A 425 39.24 -6.03 -13.19
N ARG A 426 38.98 -4.98 -13.98
CA ARG A 426 39.80 -3.76 -14.07
C ARG A 426 39.09 -2.50 -13.59
N GLY A 427 37.82 -2.61 -13.21
CA GLY A 427 36.89 -1.50 -12.99
C GLY A 427 35.94 -1.35 -14.17
N ASP A 428 35.37 -0.16 -14.30
CA ASP A 428 34.44 0.24 -15.37
C ASP A 428 35.05 0.18 -16.78
N ARG A 429 34.24 0.54 -17.78
CA ARG A 429 34.64 0.61 -19.19
C ARG A 429 35.61 1.74 -19.56
N ASN A 430 36.26 2.41 -18.61
CA ASN A 430 37.22 3.46 -18.95
C ASN A 430 38.42 2.88 -19.73
N PRO A 431 38.65 3.26 -21.01
CA PRO A 431 39.67 2.63 -21.86
C PRO A 431 41.10 2.71 -21.32
N SER A 432 41.42 3.72 -20.48
CA SER A 432 42.74 3.83 -19.83
C SER A 432 43.09 2.60 -18.98
N ARG A 433 42.06 1.85 -18.55
CA ARG A 433 42.19 0.63 -17.75
C ARG A 433 42.63 -0.59 -18.56
N LEU A 434 42.63 -0.56 -19.90
CA LEU A 434 43.18 -1.65 -20.72
C LEU A 434 44.70 -1.79 -20.61
N SER A 435 45.41 -0.70 -20.30
CA SER A 435 46.87 -0.68 -20.14
C SER A 435 47.33 -1.42 -18.88
N TYR A 436 48.53 -2.03 -18.88
CA TYR A 436 49.06 -2.82 -17.74
C TYR A 436 49.23 -2.01 -16.45
N ASN A 437 49.64 -0.73 -16.54
CA ASN A 437 49.86 0.19 -15.41
C ASN A 437 48.66 1.08 -15.07
N GLY A 438 47.46 0.73 -15.52
CA GLY A 438 46.29 1.59 -15.31
C GLY A 438 45.77 1.59 -13.86
N PRO A 439 44.81 2.48 -13.56
CA PRO A 439 44.38 2.79 -12.19
C PRO A 439 43.72 1.60 -11.49
N ALA A 440 43.68 1.68 -10.15
CA ALA A 440 42.95 0.75 -9.31
C ALA A 440 41.46 0.64 -9.73
N PRO A 441 40.85 -0.55 -9.72
CA PRO A 441 39.46 -0.74 -10.14
C PRO A 441 38.49 0.05 -9.24
N ASN A 442 37.61 0.83 -9.87
CA ASN A 442 36.44 1.41 -9.19
C ASN A 442 35.33 0.36 -9.01
N ALA A 443 34.31 0.73 -8.25
CA ALA A 443 33.12 -0.10 -8.10
C ALA A 443 32.30 -0.09 -9.38
N VAL A 444 31.73 -1.25 -9.73
CA VAL A 444 30.86 -1.44 -10.90
C VAL A 444 29.72 -2.36 -10.47
N THR A 445 28.51 -2.10 -10.94
CA THR A 445 27.41 -3.05 -10.85
C THR A 445 27.29 -3.72 -12.21
N LEU A 446 27.54 -5.03 -12.27
CA LEU A 446 27.28 -5.82 -13.45
C LEU A 446 25.78 -6.09 -13.56
N ASP A 447 25.23 -6.16 -14.77
CA ASP A 447 23.89 -6.67 -14.98
C ASP A 447 23.85 -7.94 -15.85
N PHE A 448 22.89 -8.82 -15.54
CA PHE A 448 22.61 -10.04 -16.28
C PHE A 448 21.14 -10.02 -16.65
N ILE A 449 20.83 -10.02 -17.95
CA ILE A 449 19.46 -9.86 -18.43
C ILE A 449 18.99 -11.16 -19.08
N GLY A 450 18.04 -11.86 -18.45
CA GLY A 450 17.52 -13.11 -19.02
C GLY A 450 16.60 -13.85 -18.07
N GLN A 451 16.08 -15.00 -18.53
CA GLN A 451 15.31 -15.89 -17.66
C GLN A 451 16.23 -16.46 -16.58
N ILE A 452 15.80 -16.42 -15.32
CA ILE A 452 16.60 -16.91 -14.19
C ILE A 452 16.82 -18.42 -14.32
N ASN A 453 18.01 -18.90 -13.90
CA ASN A 453 18.28 -20.33 -13.77
C ASN A 453 17.36 -20.98 -12.73
N ALA A 454 16.78 -22.11 -13.09
CA ALA A 454 15.96 -22.91 -12.18
C ALA A 454 16.58 -24.30 -12.04
N GLY A 455 16.62 -24.83 -10.82
CA GLY A 455 16.94 -26.24 -10.60
C GLY A 455 15.86 -27.13 -11.23
N THR A 456 16.28 -28.23 -11.85
CA THR A 456 15.38 -29.26 -12.39
C THR A 456 14.73 -30.09 -11.30
#